data_AF-A0A9D1C3L0-F1
#
_entry.id   AF-A0A9D1C3L0-F1
#
_cell.length_a   1.000
_cell.length_b   1.000
_cell.length_c   1.000
_cell.angle_alpha   90.00
_cell.angle_beta   90.00
_cell.angle_gamma   90.00
#
_symmetry.space_group_name_H-M   'P 1'
#
loop_
_entity.id
_entity.type
_entity.pdbx_description
1 polymer ?
#
loop_
_entity_poly.entity_id
_entity_poly.type
_entity_poly.pdbx_seq_one_letter_code
_entity_poly.pdbx_strand_id
1 'polypeptide(L)'
;MYILMWDGFIKKPILGNGLASTNTLLESLGQTVGHNVYFQSLYEIGLIGTLCLLFFMYKSLKQTIRMIKVQSKISGAYSLVYSLLISLYIQLFVIFYGLTGNPMYDHFQFIIYMIACAIPEIIRKNFKYQHEIVKAI
;
A
#
# COMPACT_ATOMS: atom_id res chain seq x y z
N MET A 1 4.68 7.98 22.32
CA MET A 1 4.75 6.99 21.23
C MET A 1 5.67 7.42 20.11
N TYR A 2 5.34 8.44 19.31
CA TYR A 2 6.12 8.81 18.11
C TYR A 2 7.60 9.17 18.40
N ILE A 3 7.87 9.90 19.49
CA ILE A 3 9.24 10.26 19.89
C ILE A 3 10.08 9.01 20.19
N LEU A 4 9.51 8.02 20.89
CA LEU A 4 10.21 6.78 21.23
C LEU A 4 10.51 5.91 20.00
N MET A 5 9.55 5.84 19.06
CA MET A 5 9.75 5.17 17.77
C MET A 5 10.85 5.89 16.96
N TRP A 6 10.86 7.22 16.97
CA TRP A 6 11.86 8.02 16.30
C TRP A 6 13.26 7.83 16.89
N ASP A 7 13.38 7.86 18.22
CA ASP A 7 14.65 7.62 18.93
C ASP A 7 15.18 6.20 18.66
N GLY A 8 14.29 5.22 18.63
CA GLY A 8 14.63 3.84 18.28
C GLY A 8 15.05 3.67 16.82
N PHE A 9 14.40 4.40 15.90
CA PHE A 9 14.78 4.44 14.49
C PHE A 9 16.18 5.05 14.32
N ILE A 10 16.47 6.19 14.95
CA ILE A 10 17.78 6.86 14.85
C ILE A 10 18.93 5.92 15.28
N LYS A 11 18.69 5.06 16.27
CA LYS A 11 19.70 4.08 16.73
C LYS A 11 19.97 2.96 15.71
N LYS A 12 18.97 2.56 14.92
CA LYS A 12 19.07 1.49 13.91
C LYS A 12 18.36 1.87 12.60
N PRO A 13 18.85 2.87 11.86
CA PRO A 13 18.05 3.52 10.81
C PRO A 13 17.92 2.68 9.53
N ILE A 14 18.85 1.77 9.27
CA ILE A 14 18.90 1.04 7.99
C ILE A 14 17.90 -0.11 7.97
N LEU A 15 18.01 -1.02 8.94
CA LEU A 15 17.22 -2.26 9.04
C LEU A 15 16.13 -2.22 10.12
N GLY A 16 16.11 -1.18 10.96
CA GLY A 16 15.16 -1.06 12.05
C GLY A 16 15.45 -1.97 13.25
N ASN A 17 14.44 -2.12 14.10
CA ASN A 17 14.51 -2.84 15.37
C ASN A 17 13.93 -4.27 15.30
N GLY A 18 13.45 -4.71 14.12
CA GLY A 18 12.85 -6.01 13.89
C GLY A 18 11.32 -5.94 13.83
N LEU A 19 10.72 -6.91 13.15
CA LEU A 19 9.25 -7.02 13.03
C LEU A 19 8.60 -7.19 14.41
N ALA A 20 7.46 -6.54 14.60
CA ALA A 20 6.69 -6.55 15.85
C ALA A 20 7.43 -5.97 17.08
N SER A 21 8.62 -5.39 16.91
CA SER A 21 9.35 -4.71 18.01
C SER A 21 8.54 -3.55 18.60
N THR A 22 7.65 -2.95 17.81
CA THR A 22 6.74 -1.90 18.27
C THR A 22 5.82 -2.38 19.39
N ASN A 23 5.38 -3.64 19.37
CA ASN A 23 4.51 -4.18 20.41
C ASN A 23 5.24 -4.20 21.76
N THR A 24 6.50 -4.64 21.77
CA THR A 24 7.32 -4.61 22.99
C THR A 24 7.58 -3.19 23.49
N LEU A 25 7.75 -2.23 22.58
CA LEU A 25 7.91 -0.81 22.92
C LEU A 25 6.63 -0.21 23.50
N LEU A 26 5.47 -0.55 22.93
CA LEU A 26 4.18 0.04 23.29
C LEU A 26 3.52 -0.62 24.50
N GLU A 27 3.73 -1.92 24.71
CA GLU A 27 3.27 -2.61 25.92
C GLU A 27 3.83 -1.95 27.18
N SER A 28 5.08 -1.46 27.12
CA SER A 28 5.69 -0.69 28.21
C SER A 28 4.99 0.65 28.53
N LEU A 29 4.13 1.12 27.62
CA LEU A 29 3.36 2.36 27.71
C LEU A 29 1.86 2.11 27.91
N GLY A 30 1.43 0.85 28.08
CA GLY A 30 0.02 0.47 28.15
C GLY A 30 -0.75 0.66 26.85
N GLN A 31 -0.06 0.72 25.71
CA GLN A 31 -0.66 0.81 24.37
C GLN A 31 -0.38 -0.47 23.57
N THR A 32 -1.28 -0.80 22.64
CA THR A 32 -1.20 -2.07 21.90
C THR A 32 -0.87 -1.90 20.42
N VAL A 33 -0.97 -0.69 19.86
CA VAL A 33 -0.79 -0.47 18.41
C VAL A 33 -0.14 0.87 18.11
N GLY A 34 0.79 0.90 17.16
CA GLY A 34 1.31 2.14 16.61
C GLY A 34 0.25 2.83 15.73
N HIS A 35 -0.16 4.05 16.09
CA HIS A 35 -1.15 4.82 15.32
C HIS A 35 -0.52 5.61 14.15
N ASN A 36 0.46 5.04 13.46
CA ASN A 36 1.03 5.59 12.22
C ASN A 36 1.90 4.52 11.52
N VAL A 37 1.44 4.03 10.37
CA VAL A 37 2.14 3.00 9.57
C VAL A 37 3.57 3.40 9.23
N TYR A 38 3.79 4.68 8.93
CA TYR A 38 5.08 5.18 8.44
C TYR A 38 6.11 5.26 9.56
N PHE A 39 5.74 5.77 10.73
CA PHE A 39 6.63 5.75 11.89
C PHE A 39 6.87 4.32 12.38
N GLN A 40 5.84 3.48 12.38
CA GLN A 40 5.99 2.08 12.77
C GLN A 40 6.92 1.32 11.83
N SER A 41 6.77 1.49 10.51
CA SER A 41 7.68 0.87 9.52
C SER A 41 9.10 1.39 9.63
N LEU A 42 9.32 2.70 9.86
CA LEU A 42 10.66 3.23 10.10
C LEU A 42 11.30 2.58 11.32
N TYR A 43 10.56 2.45 12.42
CA TYR A 43 11.07 1.84 13.64
C TYR A 43 11.36 0.34 13.48
N GLU A 44 10.45 -0.44 12.88
CA GLU A 44 10.56 -1.91 12.81
C GLU A 44 11.51 -2.38 11.70
N ILE A 45 11.33 -1.86 10.49
CA ILE A 45 11.99 -2.37 9.28
C ILE A 45 12.96 -1.35 8.64
N GLY A 46 13.15 -0.21 9.30
CA GLY A 46 14.12 0.80 8.90
C GLY A 46 13.79 1.50 7.60
N LEU A 47 14.76 2.25 7.10
CA LEU A 47 14.62 3.01 5.86
C LEU A 47 14.44 2.09 4.66
N ILE A 48 15.16 0.97 4.59
CA ILE A 48 15.07 0.04 3.44
C ILE A 48 13.66 -0.54 3.36
N GLY A 49 13.14 -1.09 4.46
CA GLY A 49 11.80 -1.69 4.48
C GLY A 49 10.71 -0.66 4.20
N THR A 50 10.83 0.53 4.79
CA THR A 50 9.87 1.62 4.58
C THR A 50 9.86 2.11 3.14
N LEU A 51 11.03 2.29 2.52
CA LEU A 51 11.11 2.68 1.11
C LEU A 51 10.55 1.60 0.17
N CYS A 52 10.78 0.32 0.48
CA CYS A 52 10.16 -0.78 -0.26
C CYS A 52 8.63 -0.73 -0.19
N LEU A 53 8.07 -0.50 1.00
CA LEU A 53 6.63 -0.34 1.21
C LEU A 53 6.08 0.84 0.40
N LEU A 54 6.68 2.03 0.56
CA LEU A 54 6.26 3.24 -0.15
C LEU A 54 6.39 3.09 -1.67
N PHE A 55 7.44 2.44 -2.13
CA PHE A 55 7.63 2.15 -3.55
C PHE A 55 6.54 1.25 -4.11
N PHE A 56 6.16 0.19 -3.38
CA PHE A 56 5.04 -0.68 -3.77
C PHE A 56 3.73 0.10 -3.84
N MET A 57 3.40 0.89 -2.80
CA MET A 57 2.20 1.71 -2.77
C MET A 57 2.16 2.68 -3.96
N TYR A 58 3.27 3.36 -4.23
CA TYR A 58 3.39 4.29 -5.36
C TYR A 58 3.21 3.58 -6.70
N LYS A 59 3.83 2.42 -6.91
CA LYS A 59 3.71 1.64 -8.15
C LYS A 59 2.27 1.21 -8.40
N SER A 60 1.61 0.66 -7.39
CA SER A 60 0.20 0.25 -7.47
C SER A 60 -0.69 1.44 -7.82
N LEU A 61 -0.57 2.56 -7.11
CA LEU A 61 -1.37 3.75 -7.32
C LEU A 61 -1.17 4.34 -8.72
N LYS A 62 0.09 4.44 -9.18
CA LYS A 62 0.44 4.88 -10.53
C LYS A 62 -0.19 3.98 -11.59
N GLN A 63 -0.17 2.67 -11.37
CA GLN A 63 -0.75 1.71 -12.28
C GLN A 63 -2.28 1.83 -12.34
N THR A 64 -2.95 2.03 -11.20
CA THR A 64 -4.40 2.30 -11.15
C THR A 64 -4.77 3.53 -11.97
N ILE A 65 -4.10 4.66 -11.73
CA ILE A 65 -4.34 5.91 -12.47
C ILE A 65 -4.09 5.72 -13.97
N ARG A 66 -3.03 5.01 -14.34
CA ARG A 66 -2.74 4.69 -15.75
C ARG A 66 -3.88 3.87 -16.37
N MET A 67 -4.35 2.83 -15.69
CA MET A 67 -5.42 1.98 -16.23
C MET A 67 -6.74 2.71 -16.34
N ILE A 68 -7.07 3.61 -15.42
CA ILE A 68 -8.27 4.47 -15.53
C ILE A 68 -8.18 5.27 -16.84
N LYS A 69 -7.06 5.97 -17.06
CA LYS A 69 -6.87 6.78 -18.28
C LYS A 69 -6.94 5.97 -19.58
N VAL A 70 -6.50 4.70 -19.56
CA VAL A 70 -6.57 3.81 -20.72
C VAL A 70 -8.00 3.32 -20.94
N GLN A 71 -8.64 2.77 -19.90
CA GLN A 71 -9.96 2.14 -20.01
C GLN A 71 -11.06 3.17 -20.26
N SER A 72 -10.95 4.40 -19.73
CA SER A 72 -11.91 5.48 -20.01
C SER A 72 -11.98 5.91 -21.48
N LYS A 73 -11.00 5.53 -22.30
CA LYS A 73 -11.00 5.80 -23.75
C LYS A 73 -11.64 4.69 -24.58
N ILE A 74 -11.95 3.54 -23.96
CA ILE A 74 -12.48 2.37 -24.64
C ILE A 74 -13.99 2.35 -24.48
N SER A 75 -14.73 2.38 -25.59
CA SER A 75 -16.19 2.29 -25.58
C SER A 75 -16.64 0.98 -24.93
N GLY A 76 -17.61 1.04 -24.03
CA GLY A 76 -18.15 -0.13 -23.33
C GLY A 76 -17.35 -0.62 -22.11
N ALA A 77 -16.20 -0.02 -21.79
CA ALA A 77 -15.35 -0.44 -20.66
C ALA A 77 -15.76 0.18 -19.30
N TYR A 78 -17.00 0.67 -19.16
CA TYR A 78 -17.46 1.40 -17.97
C TYR A 78 -17.30 0.59 -16.67
N SER A 79 -17.65 -0.71 -16.68
CA SER A 79 -17.51 -1.58 -15.51
C SER A 79 -16.07 -1.67 -15.01
N LEU A 80 -15.10 -1.80 -15.92
CA LEU A 80 -13.67 -1.83 -15.58
C LEU A 80 -13.20 -0.51 -14.98
N VAL A 81 -13.67 0.62 -15.54
CA VAL A 81 -13.38 1.95 -14.99
C VAL A 81 -13.93 2.10 -13.58
N TYR A 82 -15.17 1.65 -13.31
CA TYR A 82 -15.74 1.67 -11.96
C TYR A 82 -14.93 0.82 -10.98
N SER A 83 -14.52 -0.39 -11.35
CA SER A 83 -13.65 -1.22 -10.49
C SER A 83 -12.31 -0.55 -10.20
N LEU A 84 -11.72 0.15 -11.19
CA LEU A 84 -10.48 0.90 -11.00
C LEU A 84 -10.66 2.12 -10.11
N LEU A 85 -11.80 2.81 -10.16
CA LEU A 85 -12.11 3.94 -9.27
C LEU A 85 -12.32 3.47 -7.83
N ILE A 86 -12.98 2.33 -7.62
CA ILE A 86 -13.09 1.69 -6.30
C ILE A 86 -11.70 1.31 -5.78
N SER A 87 -10.87 0.68 -6.61
CA SER A 87 -9.47 0.38 -6.28
C SER A 87 -8.71 1.65 -5.88
N LEU A 88 -8.83 2.73 -6.65
CA LEU A 88 -8.18 4.01 -6.36
C LEU A 88 -8.64 4.57 -5.00
N TYR A 89 -9.94 4.56 -4.73
CA TYR A 89 -10.49 5.04 -3.47
C TYR A 89 -9.93 4.26 -2.27
N ILE A 90 -9.96 2.93 -2.32
CA ILE A 90 -9.44 2.08 -1.24
C ILE A 90 -7.93 2.32 -1.05
N GLN A 91 -7.16 2.42 -2.13
CA GLN A 91 -5.73 2.67 -2.04
C GLN A 91 -5.43 4.02 -1.40
N LEU A 92 -6.12 5.08 -1.82
CA LEU A 92 -5.97 6.42 -1.23
C LEU A 92 -6.41 6.43 0.23
N PHE A 93 -7.53 5.79 0.56
CA PHE A 93 -8.00 5.64 1.94
C PHE A 93 -6.92 5.02 2.82
N VAL A 94 -6.33 3.91 2.40
CA VAL A 94 -5.27 3.23 3.16
C VAL A 94 -4.01 4.07 3.29
N ILE A 95 -3.58 4.75 2.23
CA ILE A 95 -2.40 5.64 2.27
C ILE A 95 -2.64 6.78 3.26
N PHE A 96 -3.76 7.49 3.14
CA PHE A 96 -4.03 8.62 4.03
C PHE A 96 -4.35 8.19 5.47
N TYR A 97 -5.11 7.11 5.63
CA TYR A 97 -5.39 6.54 6.95
C TYR A 97 -4.12 6.01 7.63
N GLY A 98 -3.10 5.61 6.86
CA GLY A 98 -1.78 5.25 7.38
C GLY A 98 -1.07 6.37 8.16
N LEU A 99 -1.46 7.64 7.99
CA LEU A 99 -0.92 8.76 8.76
C LEU A 99 -1.42 8.78 10.21
N THR A 100 -2.62 8.27 10.47
CA THR A 100 -3.30 8.35 11.78
C THR A 100 -3.65 6.99 12.38
N GLY A 101 -3.59 5.94 11.57
CA GLY A 101 -3.93 4.58 11.95
C GLY A 101 -2.90 3.58 11.46
N ASN A 102 -3.25 2.30 11.51
CA ASN A 102 -2.34 1.21 11.20
C ASN A 102 -2.86 0.19 10.17
N PRO A 103 -3.40 0.63 9.01
CA PRO A 103 -4.03 -0.26 8.05
C PRO A 103 -3.11 -1.34 7.46
N MET A 104 -1.80 -1.20 7.56
CA MET A 104 -0.84 -2.21 7.08
C MET A 104 -0.56 -3.32 8.09
N TYR A 105 -0.86 -3.09 9.37
CA TYR A 105 -0.62 -4.06 10.44
C TYR A 105 -1.93 -4.64 10.98
N ASP A 106 -3.06 -4.02 10.65
CA ASP A 106 -4.38 -4.64 10.77
C ASP A 106 -4.62 -5.62 9.61
N HIS A 107 -4.81 -6.89 9.94
CA HIS A 107 -4.94 -7.97 8.96
C HIS A 107 -6.10 -7.75 7.98
N PHE A 108 -7.25 -7.25 8.46
CA PHE A 108 -8.42 -7.05 7.61
C PHE A 108 -8.20 -5.91 6.63
N GLN A 109 -7.70 -4.77 7.13
CA GLN A 109 -7.42 -3.60 6.30
C GLN A 109 -6.31 -3.87 5.28
N PHE A 110 -5.28 -4.64 5.67
CA PHE A 110 -4.20 -5.05 4.78
C PHE A 110 -4.69 -5.96 3.66
N ILE A 111 -5.52 -6.97 3.95
CA ILE A 111 -6.10 -7.86 2.93
C ILE A 111 -6.95 -7.06 1.93
N ILE A 112 -7.80 -6.15 2.42
CA ILE A 112 -8.63 -5.29 1.56
C ILE A 112 -7.74 -4.42 0.66
N TYR A 113 -6.65 -3.87 1.20
CA TYR A 113 -5.69 -3.10 0.40
C TYR A 113 -5.01 -3.94 -0.69
N MET A 114 -4.62 -5.18 -0.38
CA MET A 114 -4.00 -6.10 -1.33
C MET A 114 -4.96 -6.44 -2.47
N ILE A 115 -6.24 -6.69 -2.17
CA ILE A 115 -7.28 -6.89 -3.19
C ILE A 115 -7.40 -5.65 -4.08
N ALA A 116 -7.45 -4.45 -3.48
CA ALA A 116 -7.51 -3.21 -4.24
C ALA A 116 -6.30 -3.05 -5.17
N CYS A 117 -5.09 -3.42 -4.73
CA CYS A 117 -3.88 -3.37 -5.55
C CYS A 117 -3.88 -4.42 -6.69
N ALA A 118 -4.56 -5.55 -6.52
CA ALA A 118 -4.63 -6.59 -7.55
C ALA A 118 -5.50 -6.20 -8.76
N ILE A 119 -6.57 -5.43 -8.55
CA ILE A 119 -7.51 -5.00 -9.60
C ILE A 119 -6.80 -4.37 -10.82
N PRO A 120 -5.98 -3.30 -10.68
CA PRO A 120 -5.33 -2.66 -11.83
C PRO A 120 -4.33 -3.58 -12.53
N GLU A 121 -3.71 -4.52 -11.82
CA GLU A 121 -2.78 -5.49 -12.40
C GLU A 121 -3.49 -6.54 -13.25
N ILE A 122 -4.63 -7.05 -12.78
CA ILE A 122 -5.47 -8.00 -13.54
C ILE A 122 -5.97 -7.34 -14.82
N ILE A 123 -6.52 -6.13 -14.73
CA ILE A 123 -7.03 -5.40 -15.89
C ILE A 123 -5.88 -5.07 -16.87
N ARG A 124 -4.69 -4.69 -16.38
CA ARG A 124 -3.50 -4.48 -17.22
C ARG A 124 -3.10 -5.75 -17.96
N LYS A 125 -3.03 -6.89 -17.27
CA LYS A 125 -2.66 -8.18 -17.88
C LYS A 125 -3.66 -8.58 -18.96
N ASN A 126 -4.96 -8.49 -18.67
CA ASN A 126 -6.01 -8.80 -19.64
C ASN A 126 -5.95 -7.87 -20.86
N PHE A 127 -5.74 -6.57 -20.65
CA PHE A 127 -5.59 -5.61 -21.75
C PHE A 127 -4.38 -5.93 -22.64
N LYS A 128 -3.23 -6.28 -22.04
CA LYS A 128 -2.02 -6.67 -22.79
C LYS A 128 -2.27 -7.93 -23.62
N TYR A 129 -2.89 -8.96 -23.02
CA TYR A 129 -3.19 -10.22 -23.68
C TYR A 129 -4.10 -10.04 -24.90
N GLN A 130 -5.18 -9.26 -24.77
CA GLN A 130 -6.08 -8.95 -25.90
C GLN A 130 -5.35 -8.25 -27.05
N HIS A 131 -4.45 -7.32 -26.73
CA HIS A 131 -3.67 -6.59 -27.73
C HIS A 131 -2.62 -7.46 -28.44
N GLU A 132 -2.10 -8.50 -27.79
CA GLU A 132 -1.19 -9.47 -28.39
C GLU A 132 -1.92 -10.40 -29.37
N ILE A 133 -3.13 -10.86 -29.03
CA ILE A 133 -3.97 -11.68 -29.93
C ILE A 133 -4.31 -10.92 -31.21
N VAL A 134 -4.79 -9.68 -31.09
CA VAL A 134 -5.19 -8.87 -32.26
C VAL A 134 -4.02 -8.59 -33.20
N LYS A 135 -2.78 -8.56 -32.69
CA LYS A 135 -1.57 -8.41 -33.53
C LYS A 135 -1.13 -9.67 -34.25
N ALA A 136 -1.58 -10.84 -33.81
CA ALA A 136 -1.16 -12.13 -34.34
C ALA A 136 -2.07 -12.66 -35.46
N ILE A 137 -3.18 -11.97 -35.73
CA ILE A 137 -4.16 -12.25 -36.80
C ILE A 137 -3.91 -11.27 -37.94
#